data_AF-A0A820VZN3-F1
#
_entry.id   AF-A0A820VZN3-F1
#
_cell.length_a   1.000
_cell.length_b   1.000
_cell.length_c   1.000
_cell.angle_alpha   90.00
_cell.angle_beta   90.00
_cell.angle_gamma   90.00
#
_symmetry.space_group_name_H-M   'P 1'
#
loop_
_entity.id
_entity.type
_entity.pdbx_description
1 polymer ?
#
loop_
_entity_poly.entity_id
_entity_poly.type
_entity_poly.pdbx_seq_one_letter_code
_entity_poly.pdbx_strand_id
1 'polypeptide(L)'
;HGVRQYGYCSRFFHKRILNALCIVSPFDMIEIYEKILSTATELFLSYKENEAKTFLEEIYHHRLPNRGDTIHITTSPVGLYTLKCEYDRRKVLIDSITLLNLSTETIIKIFSSILYEQKLIFIGNELGPLTRLINTFVCLLYPFSWPHTFVPILPALMLDIVQAPTPYIIGILRSCESYLSGNDDFLSQDNSDILIV
;
A
#
# COMPACT_ATOMS: atom_id res chain seq x y z
N HIS A 1 -0.10 -21.43 7.43
CA HIS A 1 -0.46 -20.04 7.78
C HIS A 1 0.10 -19.10 6.72
N GLY A 2 -0.73 -18.30 6.05
CA GLY A 2 -0.26 -17.36 5.03
C GLY A 2 0.48 -16.19 5.70
N VAL A 3 1.77 -16.01 5.40
CA VAL A 3 2.54 -14.86 5.87
C VAL A 3 2.34 -13.73 4.86
N ARG A 4 2.00 -12.53 5.34
CA ARG A 4 1.85 -11.35 4.46
C ARG A 4 3.21 -10.93 3.89
N GLN A 5 3.22 -10.62 2.60
CA GLN A 5 4.32 -9.93 1.95
C GLN A 5 3.88 -8.54 1.52
N TYR A 6 4.79 -7.59 1.61
CA TYR A 6 4.55 -6.18 1.32
C TYR A 6 5.33 -5.79 0.08
N GLY A 7 4.64 -5.22 -0.90
CA GLY A 7 5.24 -4.68 -2.12
C GLY A 7 5.14 -3.17 -2.12
N TYR A 8 6.27 -2.48 -1.97
CA TYR A 8 6.34 -1.02 -2.07
C TYR A 8 6.84 -0.67 -3.46
N CYS A 9 6.18 0.27 -4.13
CA CYS A 9 6.50 0.61 -5.52
C CYS A 9 6.62 2.12 -5.72
N SER A 10 7.61 2.52 -6.51
CA SER A 10 7.76 3.89 -7.03
C SER A 10 7.64 3.86 -8.55
N ARG A 11 6.67 4.62 -9.08
CA ARG A 11 6.34 4.68 -10.50
C ARG A 11 6.82 5.99 -11.08
N PHE A 12 7.56 5.95 -12.19
CA PHE A 12 8.12 7.14 -12.82
C PHE A 12 8.25 6.99 -14.34
N PHE A 13 8.38 8.11 -15.03
CA PHE A 13 8.63 8.13 -16.47
C PHE A 13 10.11 8.37 -16.75
N HIS A 14 10.70 7.52 -17.60
CA HIS A 14 12.04 7.73 -18.12
C HIS A 14 12.00 7.58 -19.65
N LYS A 15 12.41 8.62 -20.38
CA LYS A 15 12.40 8.63 -21.86
C LYS A 15 11.03 8.23 -22.47
N ARG A 16 9.93 8.74 -21.89
CA ARG A 16 8.54 8.42 -22.26
C ARG A 16 8.10 6.96 -22.04
N ILE A 17 8.94 6.14 -21.43
CA ILE A 17 8.60 4.80 -20.99
C ILE A 17 8.21 4.87 -19.51
N LEU A 18 7.06 4.27 -19.18
CA LEU A 18 6.62 4.11 -17.81
C LEU A 18 7.43 2.98 -17.17
N ASN A 19 8.14 3.29 -16.09
CA ASN A 19 8.92 2.35 -15.32
C ASN A 19 8.40 2.30 -13.88
N ALA A 20 8.67 1.18 -13.20
CA ALA A 20 8.38 1.03 -11.79
C ALA A 20 9.52 0.27 -11.10
N LEU A 21 9.98 0.79 -9.96
CA LEU A 21 10.84 0.08 -9.03
C LEU A 21 9.96 -0.44 -7.90
N CYS A 22 10.11 -1.72 -7.54
CA CYS A 22 9.37 -2.32 -6.44
C CYS A 22 10.29 -3.09 -5.51
N ILE A 23 10.09 -2.92 -4.20
CA ILE A 23 10.73 -3.70 -3.15
C ILE A 23 9.68 -4.63 -2.55
N VAL A 24 9.98 -5.93 -2.54
CA VAL A 24 9.15 -6.95 -1.90
C VAL A 24 9.82 -7.40 -0.62
N SER A 25 9.11 -7.33 0.51
CA SER A 25 9.65 -7.67 1.82
C SER A 25 8.60 -8.28 2.74
N PRO A 26 8.98 -9.21 3.64
CA PRO A 26 8.10 -9.67 4.72
C PRO A 26 7.93 -8.61 5.82
N PHE A 27 8.79 -7.58 5.85
CA PHE A 27 8.73 -6.52 6.85
C PHE A 27 7.92 -5.35 6.33
N ASP A 28 6.94 -4.91 7.10
CA ASP A 28 6.14 -3.74 6.79
C ASP A 28 6.80 -2.49 7.38
N MET A 29 7.56 -1.78 6.55
CA MET A 29 8.37 -0.62 6.94
C MET A 29 8.27 0.48 5.87
N ILE A 30 7.07 1.01 5.67
CA ILE A 30 6.74 1.92 4.57
C ILE A 30 7.72 3.10 4.42
N GLU A 31 8.06 3.81 5.49
CA GLU A 31 8.96 4.98 5.41
C GLU A 31 10.34 4.62 4.87
N ILE A 32 10.86 3.47 5.30
CA ILE A 32 12.19 3.00 4.91
C ILE A 32 12.17 2.67 3.43
N TYR A 33 11.20 1.89 2.98
CA TYR A 33 11.13 1.49 1.57
C TYR A 33 10.76 2.64 0.65
N GLU A 34 9.87 3.54 1.06
CA GLU A 34 9.56 4.76 0.29
C GLU A 34 10.80 5.64 0.15
N LYS A 35 11.57 5.82 1.22
CA LYS A 35 12.81 6.59 1.18
C LYS A 35 13.85 5.95 0.26
N ILE A 36 14.05 4.62 0.35
CA ILE A 36 14.98 3.87 -0.51
C ILE A 36 14.54 3.99 -1.98
N LEU A 37 13.25 3.77 -2.26
CA LEU A 37 12.70 3.84 -3.61
C LEU A 37 12.77 5.26 -4.19
N SER A 38 12.52 6.31 -3.40
CA SER A 38 12.65 7.70 -3.86
C SER A 38 14.08 7.98 -4.31
N THR A 39 15.07 7.64 -3.47
CA THR A 39 16.48 7.82 -3.80
C THR A 39 16.90 6.97 -5.00
N ALA A 40 16.47 5.71 -5.08
CA ALA A 40 16.77 4.84 -6.22
C ALA A 40 16.16 5.37 -7.53
N THR A 41 14.93 5.88 -7.48
CA THR A 41 14.27 6.51 -8.64
C THR A 41 15.01 7.79 -9.07
N GLU A 42 15.43 8.63 -8.13
CA GLU A 42 16.22 9.84 -8.41
C GLU A 42 17.56 9.49 -9.09
N LEU A 43 18.27 8.48 -8.58
CA LEU A 43 19.51 7.97 -9.19
C LEU A 43 19.27 7.44 -10.60
N PHE A 44 18.19 6.67 -10.80
CA PHE A 44 17.82 6.13 -12.09
C PHE A 44 17.59 7.24 -13.12
N LEU A 45 16.89 8.31 -12.72
CA LEU A 45 16.58 9.44 -13.57
C LEU A 45 17.82 10.28 -13.92
N SER A 46 18.70 10.51 -12.95
CA SER A 46 19.88 11.38 -13.11
C SER A 46 21.08 10.69 -13.75
N TYR A 47 21.40 9.46 -13.34
CA TYR A 47 22.69 8.81 -13.62
C TYR A 47 22.55 7.41 -14.26
N LYS A 48 21.37 7.08 -14.79
CA LYS A 48 21.01 5.80 -15.43
C LYS A 48 20.79 4.66 -14.42
N GLU A 49 20.35 3.53 -14.95
CA GLU A 49 19.96 2.32 -14.21
C GLU A 49 21.08 1.72 -13.35
N ASN A 50 22.34 1.80 -13.78
CA ASN A 50 23.45 1.16 -13.08
C ASN A 50 23.68 1.72 -11.66
N GLU A 51 23.63 3.05 -11.48
CA GLU A 51 23.83 3.66 -10.17
C GLU A 51 22.70 3.31 -9.20
N ALA A 52 21.46 3.29 -9.70
CA ALA A 52 20.31 2.84 -8.90
C ALA A 52 20.46 1.36 -8.50
N LYS A 53 20.96 0.50 -9.39
CA LYS A 53 21.21 -0.91 -9.11
C LYS A 53 22.31 -1.07 -8.06
N THR A 54 23.45 -0.41 -8.22
CA THR A 54 24.56 -0.43 -7.25
C THR A 54 24.08 0.02 -5.86
N PHE A 55 23.32 1.12 -5.80
CA PHE A 55 22.73 1.62 -4.56
C PHE A 55 21.83 0.58 -3.88
N LEU A 56 20.95 -0.08 -4.64
CA LEU A 56 20.04 -1.10 -4.11
C LEU A 56 20.79 -2.35 -3.65
N GLU A 57 21.83 -2.77 -4.37
CA GLU A 57 22.68 -3.91 -3.99
C GLU A 57 23.45 -3.62 -2.69
N GLU A 58 24.05 -2.44 -2.56
CA GLU A 58 24.74 -2.03 -1.34
C GLU A 58 23.78 -1.98 -0.14
N ILE A 59 22.57 -1.43 -0.31
CA ILE A 59 21.56 -1.41 0.75
C ILE A 59 21.11 -2.82 1.13
N TYR A 60 20.91 -3.71 0.16
CA TYR A 60 20.44 -5.07 0.39
C TYR A 60 21.37 -5.87 1.33
N HIS A 61 22.67 -5.58 1.31
CA HIS A 61 23.65 -6.22 2.19
C HIS A 61 23.65 -5.69 3.63
N HIS A 62 22.93 -4.61 3.92
CA HIS A 62 22.83 -4.06 5.27
C HIS A 62 21.58 -4.57 6.00
N ARG A 63 21.65 -4.62 7.33
CA ARG A 63 20.48 -4.95 8.16
C ARG A 63 19.51 -3.78 8.17
N LEU A 64 18.22 -4.06 8.18
CA LEU A 64 17.20 -3.05 8.44
C LEU A 64 17.30 -2.55 9.90
N PRO A 65 17.04 -1.25 10.15
CA PRO A 65 17.01 -0.72 11.50
C PRO A 65 15.88 -1.36 12.33
N ASN A 66 16.10 -1.58 13.62
CA ASN A 66 15.02 -1.96 14.52
C ASN A 66 14.13 -0.75 14.81
N ARG A 67 12.96 -0.99 15.42
CA ARG A 67 12.02 0.07 15.77
C ARG A 67 12.65 1.10 16.71
N GLY A 68 12.63 2.37 16.33
CA GLY A 68 13.25 3.47 17.06
C GLY A 68 14.72 3.69 16.73
N ASP A 69 15.38 2.75 16.04
CA ASP A 69 16.80 2.85 15.71
C ASP A 69 17.03 3.66 14.44
N THR A 70 18.26 4.16 14.31
CA THR A 70 18.78 4.79 13.09
C THR A 70 20.07 4.09 12.68
N ILE A 71 20.18 3.74 11.40
CA ILE A 71 21.40 3.20 10.81
C ILE A 71 21.94 4.16 9.76
N HIS A 72 23.26 4.15 9.62
CA HIS A 72 23.96 4.90 8.60
C HIS A 72 24.69 3.91 7.69
N ILE A 73 24.46 4.06 6.39
CA ILE A 73 24.98 3.21 5.33
C ILE A 73 25.80 4.11 4.42
N THR A 74 27.05 3.75 4.16
CA THR A 74 27.84 4.45 3.14
C THR A 74 27.63 3.75 1.82
N THR A 75 27.04 4.45 0.85
CA THR A 75 26.84 3.97 -0.51
C THR A 75 27.75 4.70 -1.48
N SER A 76 28.22 4.00 -2.51
CA SER A 76 29.06 4.62 -3.55
C SER A 76 28.33 5.76 -4.28
N PRO A 77 27.03 5.64 -4.63
CA PRO A 77 26.33 6.68 -5.40
C PRO A 77 25.84 7.88 -4.58
N VAL A 78 25.56 7.70 -3.29
CA VAL A 78 24.90 8.73 -2.44
C VAL A 78 25.77 9.18 -1.26
N GLY A 79 26.86 8.47 -0.96
CA GLY A 79 27.68 8.74 0.22
C GLY A 79 26.97 8.28 1.50
N LEU A 80 26.86 9.14 2.51
CA LEU A 80 26.25 8.77 3.79
C LEU A 80 24.71 8.77 3.70
N TYR A 81 24.13 7.59 3.67
CA TYR A 81 22.69 7.38 3.63
C TYR A 81 22.15 6.95 5.00
N THR A 82 21.11 7.62 5.49
CA THR A 82 20.57 7.38 6.84
C THR A 82 19.17 6.77 6.77
N LEU A 83 18.96 5.64 7.42
CA LEU A 83 17.65 5.01 7.55
C LEU A 83 17.22 5.04 9.02
N LYS A 84 16.08 5.66 9.29
CA LYS A 84 15.47 5.75 10.62
C LYS A 84 14.17 4.95 10.61
N CYS A 85 13.94 4.16 11.66
CA CYS A 85 12.67 3.48 11.86
C CYS A 85 11.92 4.15 13.02
N GLU A 86 10.70 4.62 12.78
CA GLU A 86 9.85 5.12 13.87
C GLU A 86 9.44 3.99 14.83
N TYR A 87 9.28 4.33 16.11
CA TYR A 87 8.88 3.37 17.13
C TYR A 87 7.42 2.91 16.96
N ASP A 88 6.53 3.87 16.69
CA ASP A 88 5.12 3.64 16.45
C ASP A 88 4.76 3.83 14.98
N ARG A 89 4.43 2.72 14.32
CA ARG A 89 4.12 2.66 12.90
C ARG A 89 2.81 3.37 12.54
N ARG A 90 1.91 3.57 13.51
CA ARG A 90 0.62 4.24 13.30
C ARG A 90 0.79 5.70 12.92
N LYS A 91 1.83 6.36 13.44
CA LYS A 91 2.15 7.75 13.13
C LYS A 91 2.37 7.97 11.63
N VAL A 92 2.83 6.93 10.95
CA VAL A 92 3.17 6.96 9.53
C VAL A 92 1.97 6.56 8.67
N LEU A 93 1.27 5.50 9.09
CA LEU A 93 0.22 4.87 8.29
C LEU A 93 -1.11 5.62 8.37
N ILE A 94 -1.34 6.42 9.41
CA ILE A 94 -2.54 7.23 9.54
C ILE A 94 -2.37 8.50 8.71
N ASP A 95 -2.97 8.49 7.52
CA ASP A 95 -3.11 9.67 6.67
C ASP A 95 -4.29 10.50 7.16
N SER A 96 -4.04 11.32 8.18
CA SER A 96 -5.05 12.21 8.77
C SER A 96 -5.68 13.15 7.74
N ILE A 97 -4.93 13.56 6.71
CA ILE A 97 -5.44 14.49 5.69
C ILE A 97 -6.50 13.79 4.85
N THR A 98 -6.18 12.60 4.34
CA THR A 98 -7.12 11.82 3.52
C THR A 98 -8.34 11.39 4.34
N LEU A 99 -8.15 11.06 5.62
CA LEU A 99 -9.26 10.74 6.53
C LEU A 99 -10.20 11.94 6.75
N LEU A 100 -9.65 13.15 6.94
CA LEU A 100 -10.43 14.38 7.13
C LEU A 100 -11.18 14.84 5.88
N ASN A 101 -10.82 14.34 4.70
CA ASN A 101 -11.56 14.58 3.46
C ASN A 101 -12.84 13.74 3.34
N LEU A 102 -13.05 12.76 4.23
CA LEU A 102 -14.28 11.98 4.31
C LEU A 102 -15.25 12.59 5.33
N SER A 103 -16.55 12.42 5.10
CA SER A 103 -17.54 12.79 6.11
C SER A 103 -17.45 11.85 7.32
N THR A 104 -17.79 12.37 8.49
CA THR A 104 -17.83 11.58 9.73
C THR A 104 -18.73 10.35 9.60
N GLU A 105 -19.85 10.47 8.89
CA GLU A 105 -20.77 9.37 8.62
C GLU A 105 -20.09 8.26 7.81
N THR A 106 -19.38 8.62 6.75
CA THR A 106 -18.62 7.66 5.92
C THR A 106 -17.54 6.97 6.74
N ILE A 107 -16.79 7.71 7.55
CA ILE A 107 -15.75 7.14 8.42
C ILE A 107 -16.35 6.12 9.39
N ILE A 108 -17.45 6.48 10.08
CA ILE A 108 -18.13 5.59 11.03
C ILE A 108 -18.67 4.34 10.32
N LYS A 109 -19.28 4.51 9.14
CA LYS A 109 -19.81 3.40 8.35
C LYS A 109 -18.72 2.42 7.96
N ILE A 110 -17.63 2.91 7.38
CA ILE A 110 -16.48 2.08 6.98
C ILE A 110 -15.89 1.37 8.19
N PHE A 111 -15.61 2.11 9.26
CA PHE A 111 -15.01 1.54 10.46
C PHE A 111 -15.90 0.48 11.10
N SER A 112 -17.21 0.72 11.15
CA SER A 112 -18.20 -0.27 11.63
C SER A 112 -18.19 -1.51 10.75
N SER A 113 -18.23 -1.36 9.42
CA SER A 113 -18.17 -2.49 8.48
C SER A 113 -16.91 -3.35 8.65
N ILE A 114 -15.77 -2.72 8.94
CA ILE A 114 -14.53 -3.44 9.26
C ILE A 114 -14.67 -4.19 10.59
N LEU A 115 -15.25 -3.58 11.64
CA LEU A 115 -15.46 -4.26 12.92
C LEU A 115 -16.44 -5.44 12.82
N TYR A 116 -17.41 -5.37 11.90
CA TYR A 116 -18.34 -6.46 11.58
C TYR A 116 -17.76 -7.50 10.62
N GLU A 117 -16.49 -7.37 10.23
CA GLU A 117 -15.84 -8.25 9.26
C GLU A 117 -16.62 -8.37 7.94
N GLN A 118 -17.14 -7.25 7.42
CA GLN A 118 -17.85 -7.23 6.14
C GLN A 118 -16.88 -7.27 4.95
N LYS A 119 -17.42 -7.38 3.74
CA LYS A 119 -16.66 -7.24 2.50
C LYS A 119 -16.59 -5.77 2.12
N LEU A 120 -15.39 -5.21 1.95
CA LEU A 120 -15.19 -3.82 1.58
C LEU A 120 -14.40 -3.70 0.26
N ILE A 121 -14.93 -2.89 -0.66
CA ILE A 121 -14.24 -2.50 -1.90
C ILE A 121 -14.10 -0.98 -1.91
N PHE A 122 -12.87 -0.49 -1.93
CA PHE A 122 -12.56 0.92 -2.05
C PHE A 122 -12.20 1.24 -3.51
N ILE A 123 -12.82 2.27 -4.08
CA ILE A 123 -12.58 2.67 -5.48
C ILE A 123 -11.88 4.03 -5.53
N GLY A 124 -10.65 4.04 -6.03
CA GLY A 124 -9.83 5.25 -6.13
C GLY A 124 -9.41 5.60 -7.55
N ASN A 125 -9.12 6.87 -7.80
CA ASN A 125 -8.53 7.32 -9.07
C ASN A 125 -7.01 7.09 -9.11
N GLU A 126 -6.37 7.05 -7.95
CA GLU A 126 -4.92 6.99 -7.81
C GLU A 126 -4.50 5.95 -6.77
N LEU A 127 -3.43 5.21 -7.06
CA LEU A 127 -2.94 4.12 -6.23
C LEU A 127 -2.49 4.58 -4.84
N GLY A 128 -1.76 5.70 -4.77
CA GLY A 128 -1.16 6.22 -3.54
C GLY A 128 -2.21 6.60 -2.48
N PRO A 129 -3.11 7.57 -2.77
CA PRO A 129 -4.17 7.97 -1.84
C PRO A 129 -5.07 6.79 -1.44
N LEU A 130 -5.45 5.92 -2.39
CA LEU A 130 -6.28 4.75 -2.13
C LEU A 130 -5.61 3.79 -1.14
N THR A 131 -4.34 3.43 -1.40
CA THR A 131 -3.55 2.55 -0.52
C THR A 131 -3.41 3.13 0.88
N ARG A 132 -3.13 4.43 1.00
CA ARG A 132 -2.99 5.10 2.30
C ARG A 132 -4.29 5.13 3.09
N LEU A 133 -5.41 5.42 2.43
CA LEU A 133 -6.72 5.43 3.09
C LEU A 133 -7.07 4.04 3.64
N ILE A 134 -6.92 3.00 2.83
CA ILE A 134 -7.19 1.62 3.23
C ILE A 134 -6.30 1.20 4.40
N ASN A 135 -4.99 1.47 4.33
CA ASN A 135 -4.07 1.18 5.43
C ASN A 135 -4.40 1.98 6.70
N THR A 136 -4.86 3.22 6.57
CA THR A 136 -5.30 4.06 7.71
C THR A 136 -6.42 3.36 8.46
N PHE A 137 -7.48 2.92 7.77
CA PHE A 137 -8.59 2.21 8.42
C PHE A 137 -8.17 0.90 9.09
N VAL A 138 -7.29 0.12 8.47
CA VAL A 138 -6.75 -1.09 9.10
C VAL A 138 -5.89 -0.76 10.32
N CYS A 139 -5.13 0.33 10.30
CA CYS A 139 -4.34 0.78 11.45
C CYS A 139 -5.20 1.26 12.61
N LEU A 140 -6.39 1.80 12.34
CA LEU A 140 -7.36 2.19 13.37
C LEU A 140 -7.91 1.00 14.16
N LEU A 141 -7.75 -0.24 13.68
CA LEU A 141 -8.16 -1.44 14.41
C LEU A 141 -7.31 -1.75 15.63
N TYR A 142 -6.13 -1.12 15.78
CA TYR A 142 -5.23 -1.37 16.89
C TYR A 142 -5.99 -1.40 18.24
N PRO A 143 -5.75 -2.42 19.10
CA PRO A 143 -4.71 -3.44 19.02
C PRO A 143 -5.07 -4.68 18.17
N PHE A 144 -6.25 -4.71 17.56
CA PHE A 144 -6.66 -5.80 16.68
C PHE A 144 -6.01 -5.70 15.30
N SER A 145 -5.97 -6.84 14.61
CA SER A 145 -5.50 -6.95 13.24
C SER A 145 -6.58 -7.57 12.37
N TRP A 146 -6.77 -7.05 11.16
CA TRP A 146 -7.65 -7.68 10.18
C TRP A 146 -7.18 -9.11 9.87
N PRO A 147 -8.00 -10.15 10.13
CA PRO A 147 -7.57 -11.54 10.00
C PRO A 147 -7.75 -12.11 8.58
N HIS A 148 -8.56 -11.47 7.75
CA HIS A 148 -8.96 -11.98 6.44
C HIS A 148 -8.11 -11.41 5.29
N THR A 149 -8.56 -11.64 4.06
CA THR A 149 -7.92 -11.14 2.83
C THR A 149 -7.81 -9.62 2.87
N PHE A 150 -6.60 -9.12 2.63
CA PHE A 150 -6.29 -7.70 2.61
C PHE A 150 -5.43 -7.42 1.38
N VAL A 151 -6.00 -6.73 0.40
CA VAL A 151 -5.34 -6.39 -0.88
C VAL A 151 -5.60 -4.91 -1.16
N PRO A 152 -4.77 -3.99 -0.66
CA PRO A 152 -5.04 -2.56 -0.77
C PRO A 152 -5.09 -2.07 -2.21
N ILE A 153 -4.45 -2.78 -3.15
CA ILE A 153 -4.57 -2.57 -4.59
C ILE A 153 -4.66 -3.93 -5.26
N LEU A 154 -5.82 -4.24 -5.87
CA LEU A 154 -6.06 -5.45 -6.62
C LEU A 154 -5.81 -5.20 -8.11
N PRO A 155 -4.88 -5.94 -8.75
CA PRO A 155 -4.68 -5.86 -10.18
C PRO A 155 -5.92 -6.30 -10.98
N ALA A 156 -6.14 -5.70 -12.15
CA ALA A 156 -7.29 -6.00 -13.01
C ALA A 156 -7.40 -7.50 -13.39
N LEU A 157 -6.26 -8.18 -13.55
CA LEU A 157 -6.23 -9.62 -13.88
C LEU A 157 -6.75 -10.52 -12.74
N MET A 158 -6.85 -10.00 -11.53
CA MET A 158 -7.22 -10.76 -10.33
C MET A 158 -8.57 -10.32 -9.77
N LEU A 159 -9.39 -9.62 -10.56
CA LEU A 159 -10.67 -9.09 -10.10
C LEU A 159 -11.62 -10.18 -9.61
N ASP A 160 -11.54 -11.40 -10.13
CA ASP A 160 -12.37 -12.53 -9.68
C ASP A 160 -12.28 -12.81 -8.17
N ILE A 161 -11.23 -12.33 -7.48
CA ILE A 161 -11.11 -12.41 -6.02
C ILE A 161 -12.30 -11.74 -5.30
N VAL A 162 -12.94 -10.74 -5.90
CA VAL A 162 -14.11 -10.09 -5.27
C VAL A 162 -15.30 -11.03 -5.10
N GLN A 163 -15.32 -12.18 -5.80
CA GLN A 163 -16.35 -13.21 -5.64
C GLN A 163 -16.12 -14.12 -4.41
N ALA A 164 -15.02 -13.91 -3.66
CA ALA A 164 -14.71 -14.73 -2.50
C ALA A 164 -15.86 -14.70 -1.47
N PRO A 165 -16.25 -15.85 -0.89
CA PRO A 165 -17.32 -15.90 0.10
C PRO A 165 -16.89 -15.30 1.45
N THR A 166 -15.59 -15.29 1.73
CA THR A 166 -15.01 -14.78 2.98
C THR A 166 -14.91 -13.24 2.98
N PRO A 167 -14.87 -12.61 4.16
CA PRO A 167 -14.61 -11.18 4.27
C PRO A 167 -13.29 -10.77 3.60
N TYR A 168 -13.24 -9.53 3.11
CA TYR A 168 -12.04 -8.95 2.53
C TYR A 168 -12.07 -7.43 2.60
N ILE A 169 -10.89 -6.83 2.55
CA ILE A 169 -10.70 -5.41 2.28
C ILE A 169 -9.86 -5.30 1.01
N ILE A 170 -10.45 -4.72 -0.03
CA ILE A 170 -9.85 -4.63 -1.35
C ILE A 170 -9.89 -3.18 -1.84
N GLY A 171 -8.84 -2.72 -2.49
CA GLY A 171 -8.86 -1.48 -3.27
C GLY A 171 -8.75 -1.75 -4.77
N ILE A 172 -9.54 -1.07 -5.58
CA ILE A 172 -9.44 -1.11 -7.05
C ILE A 172 -9.32 0.30 -7.64
N LEU A 173 -8.69 0.39 -8.79
CA LEU A 173 -8.69 1.63 -9.57
C LEU A 173 -10.06 1.82 -10.24
N ARG A 174 -10.52 3.06 -10.34
CA ARG A 174 -11.77 3.44 -11.00
C ARG A 174 -11.85 2.94 -12.44
N SER A 175 -10.72 2.80 -13.14
CA SER A 175 -10.68 2.22 -14.48
C SER A 175 -11.15 0.76 -14.56
N CYS A 176 -11.18 0.05 -13.42
CA CYS A 176 -11.62 -1.34 -13.30
C CYS A 176 -13.05 -1.46 -12.73
N GLU A 177 -13.72 -0.34 -12.43
CA GLU A 177 -15.06 -0.32 -11.83
C GLU A 177 -16.12 -1.00 -12.72
N SER A 178 -15.97 -0.92 -14.05
CA SER A 178 -16.90 -1.54 -15.00
C SER A 178 -17.03 -3.05 -14.85
N TYR A 179 -16.00 -3.74 -14.33
CA TYR A 179 -16.08 -5.17 -14.01
C TYR A 179 -17.05 -5.48 -12.87
N LEU A 180 -17.26 -4.53 -11.95
CA LEU A 180 -18.24 -4.67 -10.87
C LEU A 180 -19.67 -4.46 -11.40
N SER A 181 -19.86 -3.50 -12.30
CA SER A 181 -21.17 -3.20 -12.88
C SER A 181 -21.65 -4.23 -13.90
N GLY A 182 -20.74 -4.93 -14.59
CA GLY A 182 -21.08 -5.95 -15.59
C GLY A 182 -21.48 -7.31 -15.01
N ASN A 183 -21.32 -7.49 -13.70
CA ASN A 183 -21.77 -8.67 -12.97
C ASN A 183 -23.00 -8.23 -12.16
N ASP A 184 -24.20 -8.39 -12.73
CA ASP A 184 -25.48 -7.97 -12.14
C ASP A 184 -25.70 -8.51 -10.71
N ASP A 185 -24.99 -9.59 -10.33
CA ASP A 185 -24.99 -10.15 -8.98
C ASP A 185 -24.44 -9.18 -7.91
N PHE A 186 -23.49 -8.28 -8.21
CA PHE A 186 -22.92 -7.36 -7.21
C PHE A 186 -23.82 -6.18 -6.84
N LEU A 187 -24.69 -5.76 -7.77
CA LEU A 187 -25.61 -4.62 -7.60
C LEU A 187 -27.07 -5.06 -7.36
N SER A 188 -27.37 -6.35 -7.53
CA SER A 188 -28.68 -6.90 -7.16
C SER A 188 -28.92 -6.76 -5.66
N GLN A 189 -30.14 -6.35 -5.31
CA GLN A 189 -30.59 -5.93 -3.97
C GLN A 189 -30.40 -6.94 -2.83
N ASP A 190 -29.92 -8.16 -3.11
CA ASP A 190 -29.62 -9.18 -2.10
C ASP A 190 -28.14 -9.26 -1.68
N ASN A 191 -27.21 -8.56 -2.35
CA ASN A 191 -25.78 -8.51 -2.00
C ASN A 191 -25.42 -7.33 -1.06
N SER A 192 -26.27 -7.10 -0.05
CA SER A 192 -26.10 -6.05 0.97
C SER A 192 -24.84 -6.18 1.86
N ASP A 193 -24.07 -7.25 1.67
CA ASP A 193 -22.87 -7.59 2.46
C ASP A 193 -21.57 -6.92 1.97
N ILE A 194 -21.59 -6.29 0.78
CA ILE A 194 -20.42 -5.61 0.20
C ILE A 194 -20.60 -4.09 0.30
N LEU A 195 -19.74 -3.43 1.07
CA LEU A 195 -19.65 -1.97 1.12
C LEU A 195 -18.70 -1.46 0.03
N ILE A 196 -19.23 -0.74 -0.94
CA ILE A 196 -18.45 0.02 -1.93
C ILE A 196 -18.22 1.44 -1.39
N VAL A 197 -16.96 1.87 -1.34
CA VAL A 197 -16.48 3.15 -0.82
C VAL A 197 -15.85 3.98 -1.92
#